data_AF-A0A6A7LM62-F1
#
_entry.id   AF-A0A6A7LM62-F1
#
_cell.length_a   1.000
_cell.length_b   1.000
_cell.length_c   1.000
_cell.angle_alpha   90.00
_cell.angle_beta   90.00
_cell.angle_gamma   90.00
#
_symmetry.space_group_name_H-M   'P 1'
#
loop_
_entity.id
_entity.type
_entity.pdbx_description
1 polymer ?
#
loop_
_entity_poly.entity_id
_entity_poly.type
_entity_poly.pdbx_seq_one_letter_code
_entity_poly.pdbx_strand_id
1 'polypeptide(L)'
;MSYNLKNIACVKPGSTNNTIIVSAHYDSRTKVLNDSKARAPGADDNANGVSTLLEVRRILSNLSLEHSISFVLFSGEEQGKWGSKYYADYINKADIDLELLINLDMVGFQSQGSSNFLVEYDNGNIVQDNDKYSQRVAQFIKDIALKYTSLNTSLMTKFIHKS
;
A
#
# COMPACT_ATOMS: atom_id res chain seq x y z
N MET A 1 -22.40 -17.29 -0.42
CA MET A 1 -21.04 -17.87 -0.32
C MET A 1 -20.31 -17.17 0.81
N SER A 2 -19.59 -17.91 1.67
CA SER A 2 -18.70 -17.35 2.68
C SER A 2 -17.25 -17.48 2.20
N TYR A 3 -16.48 -16.42 2.28
CA TYR A 3 -15.06 -16.42 1.91
C TYR A 3 -14.20 -16.42 3.17
N ASN A 4 -13.16 -17.25 3.20
CA ASN A 4 -12.18 -17.28 4.29
C ASN A 4 -10.93 -16.52 3.85
N LEU A 5 -10.94 -15.20 4.09
CA LEU A 5 -9.85 -14.30 3.74
C LEU A 5 -8.96 -14.06 4.96
N LYS A 6 -7.65 -13.91 4.73
CA LYS A 6 -6.67 -13.67 5.79
C LYS A 6 -5.65 -12.63 5.35
N ASN A 7 -5.61 -11.51 6.05
CA ASN A 7 -4.46 -10.62 5.95
C ASN A 7 -3.23 -11.29 6.57
N ILE A 8 -2.05 -10.97 6.05
CA ILE A 8 -0.76 -11.36 6.64
C ILE A 8 -0.09 -10.09 7.15
N ALA A 9 0.20 -10.04 8.45
CA ALA A 9 0.81 -8.86 9.06
C ALA A 9 2.06 -9.24 9.86
N CYS A 10 3.08 -8.39 9.81
CA CYS A 10 4.29 -8.50 10.62
C CYS A 10 4.69 -7.11 11.11
N VAL A 11 4.96 -6.99 12.41
CA VAL A 11 5.41 -5.72 13.00
C VAL A 11 6.91 -5.79 13.24
N LYS A 12 7.63 -4.74 12.80
CA LYS A 12 8.97 -4.41 13.25
C LYS A 12 8.85 -3.29 14.30
N PRO A 13 9.14 -3.58 15.58
CA PRO A 13 9.10 -2.57 16.62
C PRO A 13 10.12 -1.44 16.37
N GLY A 14 9.70 -0.21 16.66
CA GLY A 14 10.54 0.96 16.83
C GLY A 14 10.78 1.29 18.30
N SER A 15 11.38 2.44 18.58
CA SER A 15 11.55 2.96 19.95
C SER A 15 10.31 3.69 20.50
N THR A 16 9.36 4.07 19.64
CA THR A 16 8.09 4.70 20.01
C THR A 16 6.89 3.81 19.65
N ASN A 17 5.71 4.19 20.15
CA ASN A 17 4.45 3.51 19.82
C ASN A 17 3.85 3.94 18.47
N ASN A 18 4.36 5.03 17.88
CA ASN A 18 3.90 5.55 16.59
C ASN A 18 4.16 4.52 15.51
N THR A 19 3.15 4.25 14.70
CA THR A 19 3.16 3.19 13.69
C THR A 19 3.03 3.74 12.28
N ILE A 20 3.88 3.25 11.40
CA ILE A 20 3.75 3.40 9.95
C ILE A 20 3.32 2.04 9.38
N ILE A 21 2.30 2.04 8.52
CA ILE A 21 1.90 0.86 7.76
C ILE A 21 2.53 0.93 6.38
N VAL A 22 3.17 -0.17 5.96
CA VAL A 22 3.54 -0.40 4.55
C VAL A 22 2.74 -1.60 4.08
N SER A 23 2.02 -1.45 2.99
CA SER A 23 1.04 -2.44 2.54
C SER A 23 1.07 -2.71 1.05
N ALA A 24 0.55 -3.88 0.69
CA ALA A 24 0.19 -4.30 -0.66
C ALA A 24 -0.97 -5.30 -0.54
N HIS A 25 -1.69 -5.60 -1.61
CA HIS A 25 -2.60 -6.76 -1.61
C HIS A 25 -1.95 -7.93 -2.33
N TYR A 26 -2.25 -9.15 -1.86
CA TYR A 26 -1.65 -10.37 -2.41
C TYR A 26 -2.64 -11.21 -3.24
N ASP A 27 -3.93 -10.88 -3.20
CA ASP A 27 -4.90 -11.46 -4.13
C ASP A 27 -4.74 -10.86 -5.53
N SER A 28 -5.22 -11.60 -6.53
CA SER A 28 -5.27 -11.17 -7.92
C SER A 28 -6.65 -11.46 -8.49
N ARG A 29 -6.94 -10.89 -9.66
CA ARG A 29 -8.15 -11.21 -10.41
C ARG A 29 -7.88 -11.51 -11.88
N THR A 30 -8.85 -12.20 -12.47
CA THR A 30 -8.96 -12.32 -13.92
C THR A 30 -9.84 -11.20 -14.48
N LYS A 31 -9.67 -10.91 -15.78
CA LYS A 31 -10.61 -10.09 -16.54
C LYS A 31 -11.86 -10.87 -16.98
N VAL A 32 -11.80 -12.21 -16.95
CA VAL A 32 -12.93 -13.08 -17.28
C VAL A 32 -13.82 -13.23 -16.06
N LEU A 33 -14.83 -12.39 -15.97
CA LEU A 33 -15.78 -12.42 -14.86
C LEU A 33 -16.51 -13.78 -14.82
N ASN A 34 -16.81 -14.25 -13.61
CA ASN A 34 -17.52 -15.51 -13.33
C ASN A 34 -16.81 -16.81 -13.73
N ASP A 35 -15.51 -16.77 -14.04
CA ASP A 35 -14.70 -17.97 -14.23
C ASP A 35 -13.62 -18.11 -13.13
N SER A 36 -13.91 -18.97 -12.15
CA SER A 36 -12.99 -19.28 -11.05
C SER A 36 -11.73 -20.05 -11.48
N LYS A 37 -11.68 -20.56 -12.72
CA LYS A 37 -10.52 -21.29 -13.27
C LYS A 37 -9.70 -20.44 -14.24
N ALA A 38 -10.17 -19.25 -14.59
CA ALA A 38 -9.45 -18.37 -15.49
C ALA A 38 -8.13 -17.91 -14.88
N ARG A 39 -7.13 -17.75 -15.75
CA ARG A 39 -5.78 -17.35 -15.36
C ARG A 39 -5.78 -15.92 -14.80
N ALA A 40 -5.20 -15.75 -13.61
CA ALA A 40 -5.06 -14.47 -12.91
C ALA A 40 -3.61 -14.33 -12.38
N PRO A 41 -2.61 -14.10 -13.26
CA PRO A 41 -1.21 -14.14 -12.86
C PRO A 41 -0.80 -12.99 -11.93
N GLY A 42 -1.49 -11.83 -12.02
CA GLY A 42 -1.35 -10.72 -11.08
C GLY A 42 0.06 -10.16 -10.92
N ALA A 43 0.88 -10.18 -11.97
CA ALA A 43 2.29 -9.79 -11.87
C ALA A 43 2.47 -8.32 -11.50
N ASP A 44 1.72 -7.44 -12.17
CA ASP A 44 1.70 -6.02 -11.86
C ASP A 44 0.68 -5.69 -10.77
N ASP A 45 -0.45 -6.38 -10.79
CA ASP A 45 -1.60 -6.19 -9.92
C ASP A 45 -1.84 -7.49 -9.12
N ASN A 46 -1.19 -7.69 -7.96
CA ASN A 46 -0.23 -6.79 -7.32
C ASN A 46 1.01 -7.51 -6.75
N ALA A 47 1.50 -8.55 -7.45
CA ALA A 47 2.67 -9.30 -7.02
C ALA A 47 3.94 -8.45 -6.90
N ASN A 48 4.06 -7.37 -7.67
CA ASN A 48 5.19 -6.44 -7.54
C ASN A 48 5.12 -5.56 -6.28
N GLY A 49 3.93 -5.19 -5.81
CA GLY A 49 3.76 -4.50 -4.53
C GLY A 49 4.15 -5.43 -3.38
N VAL A 50 3.74 -6.71 -3.46
CA VAL A 50 4.14 -7.75 -2.51
C VAL A 50 5.66 -7.91 -2.49
N SER A 51 6.31 -8.08 -3.64
CA SER A 51 7.76 -8.29 -3.70
C SER A 51 8.55 -7.06 -3.23
N THR A 52 8.07 -5.85 -3.57
CA THR A 52 8.64 -4.59 -3.09
C THR A 52 8.53 -4.49 -1.56
N LEU A 53 7.38 -4.81 -0.98
CA LEU A 53 7.17 -4.81 0.47
C LEU A 53 8.11 -5.78 1.19
N LEU A 54 8.26 -7.01 0.65
CA LEU A 54 9.19 -8.00 1.20
C LEU A 54 10.64 -7.50 1.17
N GLU A 55 11.04 -6.82 0.10
CA GLU A 55 12.38 -6.24 -0.02
C GLU A 55 12.59 -5.07 0.96
N VAL A 56 11.61 -4.17 1.10
CA VAL A 56 11.64 -3.11 2.11
C VAL A 56 11.77 -3.72 3.51
N ARG A 57 11.01 -4.76 3.83
CA ARG A 57 11.11 -5.48 5.11
C ARG A 57 12.50 -6.09 5.34
N ARG A 58 13.12 -6.62 4.29
CA ARG A 58 14.48 -7.19 4.34
C ARG A 58 15.52 -6.11 4.59
N ILE A 59 15.45 -4.98 3.88
CA ILE A 59 16.37 -3.84 4.06
C ILE A 59 16.26 -3.28 5.48
N LEU A 60 15.02 -3.08 5.96
CA LEU A 60 14.78 -2.48 7.26
C LEU A 60 15.06 -3.42 8.43
N SER A 61 15.20 -4.74 8.23
CA SER A 61 15.29 -5.73 9.32
C SER A 61 16.42 -5.46 10.31
N ASN A 62 17.52 -4.89 9.82
CA ASN A 62 18.75 -4.69 10.59
C ASN A 62 18.91 -3.24 11.09
N LEU A 63 17.90 -2.38 10.88
CA LEU A 63 17.94 -0.99 11.29
C LEU A 63 17.18 -0.79 12.60
N SER A 64 17.73 0.04 13.49
CA SER A 64 16.98 0.61 14.60
C SER A 64 16.11 1.74 14.05
N LEU A 65 14.82 1.73 14.41
CA LEU A 65 13.84 2.67 13.91
C LEU A 65 13.18 3.38 15.08
N GLU A 66 12.83 4.66 14.88
CA GLU A 66 12.03 5.40 15.84
C GLU A 66 10.58 4.88 15.83
N HIS A 67 9.98 4.84 14.64
CA HIS A 67 8.61 4.39 14.43
C HIS A 67 8.56 2.87 14.29
N SER A 68 7.51 2.26 14.84
CA SER A 68 7.16 0.89 14.53
C SER A 68 6.66 0.79 13.09
N ILE A 69 7.01 -0.27 12.37
CA ILE A 69 6.53 -0.51 11.01
C ILE A 69 5.70 -1.78 10.97
N SER A 70 4.44 -1.66 10.59
CA SER A 70 3.55 -2.77 10.30
C SER A 70 3.57 -3.06 8.80
N PHE A 71 4.09 -4.21 8.43
CA PHE A 71 4.10 -4.71 7.06
C PHE A 71 2.85 -5.58 6.87
N VAL A 72 1.95 -5.19 5.96
CA VAL A 72 0.64 -5.84 5.82
C VAL A 72 0.36 -6.23 4.37
N LEU A 73 0.09 -7.51 4.15
CA LEU A 73 -0.45 -8.01 2.90
C LEU A 73 -1.96 -8.21 3.05
N PHE A 74 -2.75 -7.42 2.33
CA PHE A 74 -4.20 -7.49 2.35
C PHE A 74 -4.73 -8.59 1.43
N SER A 75 -5.78 -9.25 1.89
CA SER A 75 -6.55 -10.21 1.10
C SER A 75 -7.87 -9.60 0.61
N GLY A 76 -8.28 -9.94 -0.61
CA GLY A 76 -9.58 -9.58 -1.16
C GLY A 76 -9.73 -8.09 -1.44
N GLU A 77 -8.64 -7.44 -1.88
CA GLU A 77 -8.71 -6.10 -2.46
C GLU A 77 -9.69 -6.11 -3.64
N GLU A 78 -9.50 -7.08 -4.53
CA GLU A 78 -10.12 -7.12 -5.85
C GLU A 78 -11.58 -7.57 -5.81
N GLN A 79 -12.03 -8.06 -4.65
CA GLN A 79 -13.42 -8.45 -4.37
C GLN A 79 -14.17 -7.41 -3.52
N GLY A 80 -13.55 -6.26 -3.25
CA GLY A 80 -14.18 -5.15 -2.54
C GLY A 80 -13.46 -4.69 -1.28
N LYS A 81 -12.14 -4.89 -1.22
CA LYS A 81 -11.25 -4.35 -0.17
C LYS A 81 -11.59 -4.90 1.21
N TRP A 82 -11.95 -6.18 1.27
CA TRP A 82 -12.42 -6.79 2.52
C TRP A 82 -11.30 -6.87 3.55
N GLY A 83 -10.08 -7.18 3.12
CA GLY A 83 -8.89 -7.23 3.97
C GLY A 83 -8.56 -5.88 4.60
N SER A 84 -8.46 -4.81 3.79
CA SER A 84 -8.11 -3.47 4.30
C SER A 84 -9.19 -2.91 5.21
N LYS A 85 -10.48 -3.07 4.87
CA LYS A 85 -11.61 -2.65 5.71
C LYS A 85 -11.58 -3.32 7.09
N TYR A 86 -11.41 -4.64 7.12
CA TYR A 86 -11.29 -5.38 8.37
C TYR A 86 -10.08 -4.89 9.18
N TYR A 87 -8.95 -4.62 8.51
CA TYR A 87 -7.75 -4.14 9.17
C TYR A 87 -7.92 -2.72 9.73
N ALA A 88 -8.57 -1.82 9.01
CA ALA A 88 -8.88 -0.47 9.48
C ALA A 88 -9.77 -0.51 10.73
N ASP A 89 -10.80 -1.37 10.75
CA ASP A 89 -11.61 -1.60 11.94
C ASP A 89 -10.79 -2.15 13.12
N TYR A 90 -9.83 -3.03 12.84
CA TYR A 90 -8.91 -3.55 13.85
C TYR A 90 -7.99 -2.46 14.41
N ILE A 91 -7.38 -1.63 13.57
CA ILE A 91 -6.54 -0.49 13.99
C ILE A 91 -7.31 0.42 14.94
N ASN A 92 -8.55 0.79 14.57
CA ASN A 92 -9.40 1.64 15.39
C ASN A 92 -9.77 0.98 16.74
N LYS A 93 -10.11 -0.31 16.75
CA LYS A 93 -10.47 -1.04 17.97
C LYS A 93 -9.30 -1.31 18.90
N ALA A 94 -8.12 -1.49 18.32
CA ALA A 94 -6.88 -1.75 19.04
C ALA A 94 -6.18 -0.47 19.51
N ASP A 95 -6.72 0.71 19.17
CA ASP A 95 -6.17 2.03 19.51
C ASP A 95 -4.70 2.17 19.06
N ILE A 96 -4.41 1.72 17.84
CA ILE A 96 -3.06 1.80 17.27
C ILE A 96 -2.81 3.22 16.78
N ASP A 97 -1.75 3.85 17.29
CA ASP A 97 -1.30 5.19 16.90
C ASP A 97 -0.69 5.17 15.49
N LEU A 98 -1.55 5.29 14.48
CA LEU A 98 -1.19 5.27 13.06
C LEU A 98 -0.88 6.68 12.55
N GLU A 99 0.36 6.90 12.13
CA GLU A 99 0.77 8.19 11.57
C GLU A 99 0.72 8.24 10.03
N LEU A 100 0.95 7.10 9.38
CA LEU A 100 1.05 7.02 7.93
C LEU A 100 0.78 5.61 7.42
N LEU A 101 0.05 5.51 6.31
CA LEU A 101 -0.06 4.29 5.53
C LEU A 101 0.51 4.53 4.12
N ILE A 102 1.42 3.66 3.71
CA ILE A 102 1.95 3.58 2.35
C ILE A 102 1.39 2.32 1.69
N ASN A 103 0.65 2.47 0.61
CA ASN A 103 0.14 1.35 -0.20
C ASN A 103 0.97 1.22 -1.48
N LEU A 104 1.48 0.01 -1.73
CA LEU A 104 2.23 -0.35 -2.92
C LEU A 104 1.28 -1.12 -3.84
N ASP A 105 0.87 -0.48 -4.92
CA ASP A 105 -0.09 -1.04 -5.87
C ASP A 105 0.31 -0.70 -7.31
N MET A 106 0.58 -1.74 -8.10
CA MET A 106 1.05 -1.63 -9.48
C MET A 106 2.31 -0.75 -9.63
N VAL A 107 3.37 -1.07 -8.88
CA VAL A 107 4.60 -0.25 -8.78
C VAL A 107 5.73 -0.73 -9.70
N GLY A 108 5.53 -1.80 -10.46
CA GLY A 108 6.60 -2.53 -11.16
C GLY A 108 6.47 -2.59 -12.68
N PHE A 109 5.40 -2.06 -13.28
CA PHE A 109 5.23 -2.04 -14.73
C PHE A 109 5.29 -0.63 -15.32
N GLN A 110 6.11 -0.49 -16.36
CA GLN A 110 6.10 0.69 -17.22
C GLN A 110 5.26 0.40 -18.47
N SER A 111 4.15 1.12 -18.63
CA SER A 111 3.36 1.08 -19.87
C SER A 111 4.21 1.52 -21.06
N GLN A 112 4.16 0.80 -22.18
CA GLN A 112 4.93 1.17 -23.38
C GLN A 112 4.62 2.62 -23.80
N GLY A 113 5.66 3.47 -23.80
CA GLY A 113 5.55 4.89 -24.17
C GLY A 113 5.13 5.85 -23.05
N SER A 114 4.89 5.38 -21.83
CA SER A 114 4.65 6.24 -20.66
C SER A 114 5.60 5.86 -19.52
N SER A 115 6.40 6.84 -19.07
CA SER A 115 7.22 6.75 -17.87
C SER A 115 6.49 7.31 -16.65
N ASN A 116 5.16 7.38 -16.70
CA ASN A 116 4.38 8.02 -15.66
C ASN A 116 4.46 7.23 -14.35
N PHE A 117 4.83 7.93 -13.28
CA PHE A 117 4.79 7.41 -11.92
C PHE A 117 3.83 8.29 -11.11
N LEU A 118 2.78 7.68 -10.59
CA LEU A 118 1.73 8.39 -9.87
C LEU A 118 1.90 8.16 -8.38
N VAL A 119 1.97 9.25 -7.61
CA VAL A 119 1.93 9.20 -6.16
C VAL A 119 0.61 9.79 -5.71
N GLU A 120 -0.28 8.91 -5.25
CA GLU A 120 -1.53 9.31 -4.62
C GLU A 120 -1.29 9.66 -3.15
N TYR A 121 -1.95 10.70 -2.68
CA TYR A 121 -1.84 11.13 -1.28
C TYR A 121 -3.15 11.74 -0.79
N ASP A 122 -3.45 11.52 0.48
CA ASP A 122 -4.52 12.21 1.19
C ASP A 122 -4.14 13.68 1.43
N ASN A 123 -5.09 14.58 1.25
CA ASN A 123 -4.98 16.01 1.51
C ASN A 123 -6.12 16.54 2.39
N GLY A 124 -6.70 15.65 3.21
CA GLY A 124 -7.77 15.99 4.15
C GLY A 124 -9.11 16.28 3.45
N ASN A 125 -9.29 15.77 2.22
CA ASN A 125 -10.46 16.07 1.39
C ASN A 125 -11.73 15.34 1.85
N ILE A 126 -11.61 14.14 2.43
CA ILE A 126 -12.75 13.36 2.94
C ILE A 126 -12.81 13.42 4.47
N VAL A 127 -11.68 13.18 5.14
CA VAL A 127 -11.55 13.26 6.59
C VAL A 127 -10.59 14.39 6.89
N GLN A 128 -11.00 15.38 7.66
CA GLN A 128 -10.11 16.49 8.00
C GLN A 128 -9.02 16.00 8.96
N ASP A 129 -7.82 16.58 8.83
CA ASP A 129 -6.66 16.39 9.71
C ASP A 129 -6.02 14.97 9.72
N ASN A 130 -6.45 14.06 8.85
CA ASN A 130 -5.86 12.71 8.71
C ASN A 130 -4.66 12.66 7.74
N ASP A 131 -4.21 13.81 7.24
CA ASP A 131 -3.22 13.96 6.18
C ASP A 131 -1.89 14.56 6.67
N LYS A 132 -1.71 14.68 8.00
CA LYS A 132 -0.58 15.35 8.68
C LYS A 132 0.79 15.15 8.01
N TYR A 133 1.11 13.92 7.61
CA TYR A 133 2.38 13.59 6.94
C TYR A 133 2.24 13.23 5.46
N SER A 134 1.01 13.03 4.99
CA SER A 134 0.67 12.47 3.68
C SER A 134 1.29 13.30 2.54
N GLN A 135 1.00 14.60 2.50
CA GLN A 135 1.52 15.49 1.45
C GLN A 135 3.04 15.58 1.46
N ARG A 136 3.66 15.65 2.65
CA ARG A 136 5.12 15.77 2.77
C ARG A 136 5.83 14.51 2.29
N VAL A 137 5.31 13.33 2.65
CA VAL A 137 5.87 12.05 2.20
C VAL A 137 5.66 11.87 0.71
N ALA A 138 4.50 12.23 0.17
CA ALA A 138 4.24 12.18 -1.26
C ALA A 138 5.22 13.05 -2.07
N GLN A 139 5.46 14.27 -1.60
CA GLN A 139 6.47 15.15 -2.20
C GLN A 139 7.87 14.56 -2.11
N PHE A 140 8.24 13.96 -0.97
CA PHE A 140 9.53 13.28 -0.82
C PHE A 140 9.70 12.12 -1.81
N ILE A 141 8.67 11.27 -1.97
CA ILE A 141 8.69 10.16 -2.95
C ILE A 141 8.88 10.71 -4.36
N LYS A 142 8.15 11.78 -4.72
CA LYS A 142 8.30 12.44 -6.02
C LYS A 142 9.71 12.96 -6.25
N ASP A 143 10.30 13.63 -5.26
CA ASP A 143 11.64 14.20 -5.38
C ASP A 143 12.70 13.09 -5.54
N ILE A 144 12.55 11.97 -4.82
CA ILE A 144 13.42 10.79 -4.98
C ILE A 144 13.26 10.17 -6.37
N ALA A 145 12.03 9.99 -6.85
CA ALA A 145 11.77 9.44 -8.18
C ALA A 145 12.40 10.32 -9.28
N LEU A 146 12.19 11.63 -9.22
CA LEU A 146 12.78 12.59 -10.18
C LEU A 146 14.30 12.65 -10.11
N LYS A 147 14.90 12.41 -8.94
CA LYS A 147 16.35 12.45 -8.75
C LYS A 147 17.05 11.18 -9.25
N TYR A 148 16.45 10.01 -9.07
CA TYR A 148 17.12 8.72 -9.29
C TYR A 148 16.57 7.93 -10.48
N THR A 149 15.54 8.43 -11.16
CA THR A 149 14.92 7.73 -12.30
C THR A 149 14.59 8.71 -13.44
N SER A 150 14.19 8.18 -14.59
CA SER A 150 13.63 8.96 -15.71
C SER A 150 12.09 8.96 -15.73
N LEU A 151 11.46 8.61 -14.60
CA LEU A 151 10.01 8.54 -14.48
C LEU A 151 9.40 9.94 -14.45
N ASN A 152 8.36 10.15 -15.25
CA ASN A 152 7.52 11.33 -15.21
C ASN A 152 6.61 11.26 -13.98
N THR A 153 7.08 11.82 -12.86
CA THR A 153 6.40 11.66 -11.58
C THR A 153 5.41 12.79 -11.29
N SER A 154 4.17 12.43 -10.95
CA SER A 154 3.09 13.36 -10.64
C SER A 154 2.43 13.03 -9.30
N LEU A 155 1.90 14.07 -8.64
CA LEU A 155 1.11 13.92 -7.42
C LEU A 155 -0.37 14.03 -7.75
N MET A 156 -1.20 13.24 -7.08
CA MET A 156 -2.65 13.27 -7.26
C MET A 156 -3.35 13.06 -5.93
N THR A 157 -4.43 13.82 -5.69
CA THR A 157 -5.27 13.72 -4.49
C THR A 157 -6.52 12.87 -4.71
N LYS A 158 -6.59 12.21 -5.88
CA LYS A 158 -7.70 11.38 -6.27
C LYS A 158 -7.52 10.04 -5.58
N PHE A 159 -8.30 9.80 -4.55
CA PHE A 159 -8.53 8.47 -4.03
C PHE A 159 -9.06 7.57 -5.14
N ILE A 160 -8.23 6.68 -5.69
CA ILE A 160 -8.75 5.53 -6.45
C ILE A 160 -9.28 4.53 -5.41
N HIS A 161 -10.54 4.74 -5.02
CA HIS A 161 -11.37 3.84 -4.22
C HIS A 161 -10.88 3.48 -2.80
N LYS A 162 -11.44 4.18 -1.80
CA LYS A 162 -11.80 3.70 -0.44
C LYS A 162 -11.15 2.36 -0.01
N SER A 163 -9.87 2.37 0.35
CA SER A 163 -9.23 1.28 1.10
C SER A 163 -9.44 1.47 2.60
#